data_AF-A0A1F3V424-F1
#
_entry.id   AF-A0A1F3V424-F1
#
_cell.length_a   1.000
_cell.length_b   1.000
_cell.length_c   1.000
_cell.angle_alpha   90.00
_cell.angle_beta   90.00
_cell.angle_gamma   90.00
#
_symmetry.space_group_name_H-M   'P 1'
#
loop_
_entity.id
_entity.type
_entity.pdbx_description
1 polymer ?
#
loop_
_entity_poly.entity_id
_entity_poly.type
_entity_poly.pdbx_seq_one_letter_code
_entity_poly.pdbx_strand_id
1 'polypeptide(L)'
;MNESAIEDGFIGMLLEETYKNVSKEESAAAPSDLYKYFDLKNKSTDRNESIESTLENHLSAQNIKIYEFKYQAPTACYRFYVNQMELDIPSNWSVFEQLHRSARLNESALLIINAENDYDALFNVLLPFAECKSDLILFVNNQKIYMAFIPEARRENIQWIKNYLELEDKLTAIDVVKAA
;
A
#
# COMPACT_ATOMS: atom_id res chain seq x y z
N MET A 1 -22.39 39.59 38.34
CA MET A 1 -22.19 39.24 36.93
C MET A 1 -22.09 37.72 36.87
N ASN A 2 -23.16 37.05 36.44
CA ASN A 2 -23.21 35.59 36.26
C ASN A 2 -23.33 35.33 34.76
N GLU A 3 -22.20 35.14 34.09
CA GLU A 3 -22.14 34.83 32.65
C GLU A 3 -22.51 33.37 32.35
N SER A 4 -22.43 32.45 33.33
CA SER A 4 -22.67 31.01 33.09
C SER A 4 -24.14 30.62 32.89
N ALA A 5 -25.10 31.44 33.35
CA ALA A 5 -26.52 31.09 33.25
C ALA A 5 -27.12 31.36 31.85
N ILE A 6 -26.42 32.18 31.04
CA ILE A 6 -26.87 32.57 29.69
C ILE A 6 -26.39 31.53 28.65
N GLU A 7 -25.19 30.98 28.83
CA GLU A 7 -24.63 29.95 27.94
C GLU A 7 -25.40 28.62 28.01
N ASP A 8 -25.79 28.18 29.20
CA ASP A 8 -26.59 26.96 29.36
C ASP A 8 -27.97 27.08 28.71
N GLY A 9 -28.55 28.28 28.72
CA GLY A 9 -29.82 28.58 28.04
C GLY A 9 -29.70 28.58 26.51
N PHE A 10 -28.58 29.06 25.98
CA PHE A 10 -28.32 29.11 24.54
C PHE A 10 -28.01 27.72 23.96
N ILE A 11 -27.21 26.91 24.67
CA ILE A 11 -26.93 25.52 24.29
C ILE A 11 -28.21 24.68 24.37
N GLY A 12 -29.03 24.87 25.40
CA GLY A 12 -30.33 24.21 25.51
C GLY A 12 -31.27 24.53 24.36
N MET A 13 -31.29 25.79 23.90
CA MET A 13 -32.13 26.23 22.80
C MET A 13 -31.66 25.67 21.44
N LEU A 14 -30.35 25.60 21.21
CA LEU A 14 -29.76 24.97 20.02
C LEU A 14 -30.07 23.47 19.94
N LEU A 15 -29.99 22.78 21.08
CA LEU A 15 -30.34 21.36 21.16
C LEU A 15 -31.84 21.16 20.90
N GLU A 16 -32.71 21.97 21.50
CA GLU A 16 -34.15 21.88 21.24
C GLU A 16 -34.52 22.11 19.77
N GLU A 17 -33.92 23.09 19.09
CA GLU A 17 -34.17 23.30 17.65
C GLU A 17 -33.68 22.12 16.80
N THR A 18 -32.53 21.55 17.12
CA THR A 18 -31.95 20.43 16.37
C THR A 18 -32.83 19.18 16.45
N TYR A 19 -33.46 18.94 17.61
CA TYR A 19 -34.29 17.75 17.84
C TYR A 19 -35.80 17.97 17.60
N LYS A 20 -36.29 19.22 17.49
CA LYS A 20 -37.70 19.52 17.16
C LYS A 20 -38.08 19.18 15.71
N ASN A 21 -37.10 19.14 14.80
CA ASN A 21 -37.32 18.83 13.38
C ASN A 21 -37.17 17.35 13.02
N VAL A 22 -36.89 16.47 13.99
CA VAL A 22 -36.95 15.02 13.78
C VAL A 22 -38.41 14.61 13.96
N SER A 23 -39.13 14.54 12.84
CA SER A 23 -40.50 14.04 12.73
C SER A 23 -40.69 12.77 13.56
N LYS A 24 -41.65 12.81 14.48
CA LYS A 24 -42.09 11.72 15.38
C LYS A 24 -42.74 10.51 14.66
N GLU A 25 -42.43 10.27 13.40
CA GLU A 25 -43.05 9.20 12.59
C GLU A 25 -42.11 8.03 12.25
N GLU A 26 -40.83 8.09 12.61
CA GLU A 26 -39.90 6.94 12.43
C GLU A 26 -39.62 6.17 13.73
N SER A 27 -40.56 6.17 14.67
CA SER A 27 -40.48 5.36 15.90
C SER A 27 -40.85 3.88 15.66
N ALA A 28 -40.27 3.24 14.65
CA ALA A 28 -40.50 1.82 14.38
C ALA A 28 -39.31 1.06 13.76
N ALA A 29 -38.10 1.61 13.78
CA ALA A 29 -36.89 0.82 13.46
C ALA A 29 -36.24 0.35 14.77
N ALA A 30 -36.34 -0.96 15.02
CA ALA A 30 -35.88 -1.59 16.25
C ALA A 30 -34.37 -1.35 16.51
N PRO A 31 -33.93 -1.23 17.78
CA PRO A 31 -32.51 -1.11 18.15
C PRO A 31 -31.60 -2.24 17.61
N SER A 32 -32.21 -3.36 17.19
CA SER A 32 -31.54 -4.49 16.56
C SER A 32 -30.95 -4.18 15.18
N ASP A 33 -31.49 -3.21 14.45
CA ASP A 33 -30.99 -2.86 13.12
C ASP A 33 -29.76 -1.96 13.19
N LEU A 34 -29.59 -1.16 14.24
CA LEU A 34 -28.34 -0.43 14.47
C LEU A 34 -27.20 -1.37 14.84
N TYR A 35 -27.45 -2.37 15.69
CA TYR A 35 -26.43 -3.39 15.98
C TYR A 35 -26.05 -4.19 14.75
N LYS A 36 -27.02 -4.59 13.91
CA LYS A 36 -26.73 -5.22 12.62
C LYS A 36 -26.03 -4.28 11.67
N TYR A 37 -26.36 -2.99 11.67
CA TYR A 37 -25.68 -1.99 10.88
C TYR A 37 -24.24 -1.83 11.34
N PHE A 38 -23.96 -1.78 12.64
CA PHE A 38 -22.61 -1.75 13.19
C PHE A 38 -21.86 -3.07 13.00
N ASP A 39 -22.52 -4.23 13.00
CA ASP A 39 -21.89 -5.52 12.70
C ASP A 39 -21.64 -5.71 11.21
N LEU A 40 -22.53 -5.24 10.32
CA LEU A 40 -22.28 -5.17 8.89
C LEU A 40 -21.21 -4.15 8.57
N LYS A 41 -21.22 -2.99 9.24
CA LYS A 41 -20.16 -2.01 9.14
C LYS A 41 -18.87 -2.62 9.65
N ASN A 42 -18.82 -3.24 10.83
CA ASN A 42 -17.60 -3.85 11.37
C ASN A 42 -17.07 -5.03 10.54
N LYS A 43 -17.94 -5.88 9.98
CA LYS A 43 -17.55 -6.89 8.98
C LYS A 43 -17.11 -6.29 7.64
N SER A 44 -17.47 -5.04 7.36
CA SER A 44 -16.92 -4.25 6.25
C SER A 44 -15.85 -3.24 6.68
N THR A 45 -15.55 -3.11 7.97
CA THR A 45 -14.53 -2.22 8.57
C THR A 45 -13.17 -2.92 8.62
N ASP A 46 -13.10 -4.22 8.32
CA ASP A 46 -11.87 -4.80 7.75
C ASP A 46 -11.49 -4.15 6.39
N ARG A 47 -12.37 -3.30 5.81
CA ARG A 47 -12.05 -2.41 4.67
C ARG A 47 -11.84 -0.94 5.05
N ASN A 48 -11.78 -0.59 6.33
CA ASN A 48 -11.38 0.75 6.78
C ASN A 48 -9.89 0.77 7.16
N GLU A 49 -9.04 0.36 6.23
CA GLU A 49 -7.74 1.00 6.04
C GLU A 49 -8.01 2.48 5.64
N SER A 50 -8.39 3.31 6.62
CA SER A 50 -8.61 4.76 6.43
C SER A 50 -7.32 5.58 6.56
N ILE A 51 -6.21 4.95 6.18
CA ILE A 51 -5.04 5.59 5.61
C ILE A 51 -5.00 4.95 4.23
N GLU A 52 -5.04 5.73 3.15
CA GLU A 52 -4.67 5.22 1.83
C GLU A 52 -3.31 4.54 1.99
N SER A 53 -3.33 3.22 2.14
CA SER A 53 -2.19 2.40 2.51
C SER A 53 -1.40 2.20 1.25
N THR A 54 -0.73 3.26 0.80
CA THR A 54 0.26 3.15 -0.25
C THR A 54 1.19 2.00 0.11
N LEU A 55 1.62 1.25 -0.89
CA LEU A 55 2.57 0.14 -0.72
C LEU A 55 3.74 0.51 0.21
N GLU A 56 4.24 1.74 0.05
CA GLU A 56 5.29 2.34 0.87
C GLU A 56 4.89 2.47 2.34
N ASN A 57 3.67 2.95 2.64
CA ASN A 57 3.16 3.09 4.00
C ASN A 57 2.99 1.73 4.68
N HIS A 58 2.42 0.74 3.98
CA HIS A 58 2.23 -0.61 4.50
C HIS A 58 3.56 -1.26 4.87
N LEU A 59 4.53 -1.23 3.95
CA LEU A 59 5.84 -1.84 4.18
C LEU A 59 6.65 -1.07 5.24
N SER A 60 6.55 0.26 5.29
CA SER A 60 7.21 1.07 6.32
C SER A 60 6.66 0.78 7.72
N ALA A 61 5.34 0.59 7.87
CA ALA A 61 4.72 0.20 9.14
C ALA A 61 5.22 -1.17 9.63
N GLN A 62 5.57 -2.04 8.69
CA GLN A 62 6.20 -3.33 8.94
C GLN A 62 7.73 -3.26 8.98
N ASN A 63 8.34 -2.08 9.13
CA ASN A 63 9.80 -1.89 9.16
C ASN A 63 10.53 -2.58 7.98
N ILE A 64 9.90 -2.61 6.81
CA ILE A 64 10.45 -3.12 5.56
C ILE A 64 10.84 -1.91 4.71
N LYS A 65 12.12 -1.82 4.37
CA LYS A 65 12.65 -0.75 3.51
C LYS A 65 12.44 -1.11 2.04
N ILE A 66 11.98 -0.14 1.26
CA ILE A 66 11.88 -0.21 -0.19
C ILE A 66 12.99 0.65 -0.80
N TYR A 67 13.61 0.14 -1.85
CA TYR A 67 14.63 0.82 -2.63
C TYR A 67 14.14 1.00 -4.07
N GLU A 68 14.05 2.24 -4.54
CA GLU A 68 13.74 2.56 -5.94
C GLU A 68 15.01 2.49 -6.79
N PHE A 69 14.93 1.81 -7.94
CA PHE A 69 15.97 1.85 -8.95
C PHE A 69 15.71 2.98 -9.95
N LYS A 70 16.74 3.79 -10.20
CA LYS A 70 16.74 4.87 -11.19
C LYS A 70 17.49 4.43 -12.43
N TYR A 71 16.79 4.41 -13.56
CA TYR A 71 17.42 4.07 -14.84
C TYR A 71 18.36 5.18 -15.31
N GLN A 72 19.60 4.81 -15.61
CA GLN A 72 20.65 5.65 -16.16
C GLN A 72 20.75 5.36 -17.67
N ALA A 73 20.04 6.14 -18.48
CA ALA A 73 20.02 5.97 -19.93
C ALA A 73 21.42 5.94 -20.60
N PRO A 74 22.42 6.76 -20.19
CA PRO A 74 23.74 6.75 -20.82
C PRO A 74 24.50 5.43 -20.67
N THR A 75 24.33 4.74 -19.54
CA THR A 75 25.04 3.49 -19.22
C THR A 75 24.17 2.25 -19.38
N ALA A 76 22.86 2.42 -19.63
CA ALA A 76 21.87 1.36 -19.59
C ALA A 76 21.90 0.55 -18.27
N CYS A 77 22.16 1.23 -17.15
CA CYS A 77 22.17 0.64 -15.82
C CYS A 77 21.02 1.16 -14.95
N TYR A 78 20.61 0.35 -13.99
CA TYR A 78 19.77 0.73 -12.87
C TYR A 78 20.64 1.06 -11.67
N ARG A 79 20.47 2.28 -11.18
CA ARG A 79 21.16 2.76 -9.99
C ARG A 79 20.24 2.73 -8.79
N PHE A 80 20.71 2.20 -7.68
CA PHE A 80 20.02 2.33 -6.39
C PHE A 80 21.02 2.65 -5.28
N TYR A 81 20.48 3.16 -4.18
CA TYR A 81 21.26 3.55 -3.01
C TYR A 81 20.86 2.69 -1.82
N VAL A 82 21.84 2.04 -1.21
CA VAL A 82 21.64 1.21 -0.02
C VAL A 82 22.78 1.45 0.96
N ASN A 83 22.48 1.75 2.22
CA ASN A 83 23.48 1.97 3.27
C ASN A 83 24.61 2.94 2.87
N GLN A 84 24.27 4.07 2.24
CA GLN A 84 25.20 5.07 1.71
C GLN A 84 26.11 4.59 0.56
N MET A 85 25.91 3.38 0.06
CA MET A 85 26.57 2.86 -1.14
C MET A 85 25.68 3.05 -2.36
N GLU A 86 26.31 3.38 -3.48
CA GLU A 86 25.69 3.43 -4.80
C GLU A 86 26.03 2.15 -5.55
N LEU A 87 25.01 1.50 -6.12
CA LEU A 87 25.17 0.27 -6.87
C LEU A 87 24.49 0.42 -8.23
N ASP A 88 25.24 0.09 -9.28
CA ASP A 88 24.78 0.07 -10.65
C ASP A 88 24.63 -1.38 -11.14
N ILE A 89 23.42 -1.72 -11.59
CA ILE A 89 23.06 -3.03 -12.13
C ILE A 89 22.72 -2.86 -13.60
N PRO A 90 23.40 -3.54 -14.54
CA PRO A 90 23.04 -3.48 -15.96
C PRO A 90 21.59 -3.90 -16.22
N SER A 91 20.87 -3.18 -17.08
CA SER A 91 19.46 -3.49 -17.38
C SER A 91 19.25 -4.81 -18.12
N ASN A 92 20.31 -5.39 -18.67
CA ASN A 92 20.31 -6.68 -19.36
C ASN A 92 20.79 -7.84 -18.48
N TRP A 93 21.00 -7.62 -17.18
CA TRP A 93 21.48 -8.66 -16.29
C TRP A 93 20.31 -9.41 -15.65
N SER A 94 20.21 -10.72 -15.91
CA SER A 94 19.27 -11.61 -15.22
C SER A 94 17.82 -11.11 -15.35
N VAL A 95 17.08 -11.15 -14.25
CA VAL A 95 15.72 -10.66 -14.05
C VAL A 95 15.51 -9.19 -14.39
N PHE A 96 16.57 -8.37 -14.43
CA PHE A 96 16.42 -6.95 -14.77
C PHE A 96 16.04 -6.72 -16.22
N GLU A 97 16.32 -7.66 -17.13
CA GLU A 97 15.84 -7.56 -18.51
C GLU A 97 14.31 -7.62 -18.56
N GLN A 98 13.72 -8.57 -17.81
CA GLN A 98 12.27 -8.69 -17.68
C GLN A 98 11.67 -7.45 -17.01
N LEU A 99 12.24 -7.02 -15.88
CA LEU A 99 11.77 -5.83 -15.15
C LEU A 99 11.87 -4.57 -16.00
N HIS A 100 12.94 -4.41 -16.77
CA HIS A 100 13.13 -3.28 -17.69
C HIS A 100 12.06 -3.25 -18.78
N ARG A 101 11.74 -4.41 -19.36
CA ARG A 101 10.68 -4.52 -20.34
C ARG A 101 9.32 -4.17 -19.72
N SER A 102 8.98 -4.74 -18.57
CA SER A 102 7.72 -4.49 -17.87
C SER A 102 7.57 -3.00 -17.49
N ALA A 103 8.63 -2.38 -16.97
CA ALA A 103 8.65 -0.95 -16.66
C ALA A 103 8.39 -0.07 -17.90
N ARG A 104 8.96 -0.41 -19.06
CA ARG A 104 8.74 0.31 -20.33
C ARG A 104 7.34 0.10 -20.91
N LEU A 105 6.75 -1.06 -20.70
CA LEU A 105 5.41 -1.40 -21.20
C LEU A 105 4.29 -0.98 -20.23
N ASN A 106 4.64 -0.40 -19.08
CA ASN A 106 3.70 -0.10 -18.00
C ASN A 106 2.94 -1.34 -17.53
N GLU A 107 3.63 -2.48 -17.49
CA GLU A 107 3.13 -3.75 -16.97
C GLU A 107 3.64 -3.96 -15.55
N SER A 108 2.76 -4.34 -14.63
CA SER A 108 3.19 -4.77 -13.30
C SER A 108 3.92 -6.11 -13.40
N ALA A 109 4.99 -6.23 -12.61
CA ALA A 109 5.77 -7.44 -12.49
C ALA A 109 6.19 -7.63 -11.04
N LEU A 110 6.22 -8.88 -10.59
CA LEU A 110 6.67 -9.26 -9.25
C LEU A 110 7.57 -10.49 -9.37
N LEU A 111 8.78 -10.39 -8.85
CA LEU A 111 9.76 -11.46 -8.80
C LEU A 111 10.22 -11.64 -7.35
N ILE A 112 10.21 -12.89 -6.91
CA ILE A 112 10.62 -13.29 -5.57
C ILE A 112 11.86 -14.16 -5.72
N ILE A 113 12.96 -13.71 -5.15
CA ILE A 113 14.26 -14.35 -5.25
C ILE A 113 14.69 -14.75 -3.83
N ASN A 114 15.05 -16.01 -3.68
CA ASN A 114 15.53 -16.62 -2.45
C ASN A 114 16.74 -17.52 -2.77
N ALA A 115 17.33 -18.10 -1.72
CA ALA A 115 18.50 -18.96 -1.88
C ALA A 115 18.28 -20.21 -2.76
N GLU A 116 17.04 -20.64 -2.96
CA GLU A 116 16.70 -21.85 -3.72
C GLU A 116 16.51 -21.57 -5.21
N ASN A 117 16.17 -20.33 -5.59
CA ASN A 117 15.87 -19.94 -6.97
C ASN A 117 16.81 -18.84 -7.52
N ASP A 118 17.90 -18.52 -6.83
CA ASP A 118 18.91 -17.54 -7.25
C ASP A 118 19.85 -18.10 -8.32
N TYR A 119 19.34 -18.25 -9.55
CA TYR A 119 20.11 -18.80 -10.67
C TYR A 119 21.31 -17.96 -11.09
N ASP A 120 21.25 -16.63 -10.88
CA ASP A 120 22.23 -15.67 -11.40
C ASP A 120 23.11 -15.05 -10.31
N ALA A 121 23.10 -15.63 -9.10
CA ALA A 121 23.81 -15.12 -7.92
C ALA A 121 23.39 -13.70 -7.48
N LEU A 122 22.28 -13.17 -7.99
CA LEU A 122 21.79 -11.84 -7.67
C LEU A 122 21.43 -11.72 -6.19
N PHE A 123 20.75 -12.73 -5.65
CA PHE A 123 20.46 -12.78 -4.22
C PHE A 123 21.74 -12.78 -3.42
N ASN A 124 22.75 -13.56 -3.80
CA ASN A 124 24.05 -13.57 -3.12
C ASN A 124 24.80 -12.23 -3.18
N VAL A 125 24.68 -11.48 -4.30
CA VAL A 125 25.27 -10.14 -4.44
C VAL A 125 24.55 -9.12 -3.56
N LEU A 126 23.23 -9.26 -3.41
CA LEU A 126 22.39 -8.28 -2.71
C LEU A 126 22.18 -8.61 -1.21
N LEU A 127 22.35 -9.87 -0.82
CA LEU A 127 22.18 -10.36 0.55
C LEU A 127 23.05 -9.62 1.58
N PRO A 128 24.31 -9.21 1.29
CA PRO A 128 25.10 -8.41 2.23
C PRO A 128 24.47 -7.08 2.63
N PHE A 129 23.51 -6.57 1.84
CA PHE A 129 22.76 -5.37 2.17
C PHE A 129 21.50 -5.63 3.00
N ALA A 130 21.11 -6.90 3.14
CA ALA A 130 20.02 -7.30 4.03
C ALA A 130 20.49 -7.33 5.48
N GLU A 131 19.69 -6.78 6.39
CA GLU A 131 20.01 -6.75 7.83
C GLU A 131 19.77 -8.12 8.51
N CYS A 132 19.00 -9.00 7.88
CA CYS A 132 18.65 -10.32 8.40
C CYS A 132 18.33 -11.30 7.27
N LYS A 133 18.15 -12.60 7.61
CA LYS A 133 17.72 -13.63 6.65
C LYS A 133 16.36 -13.26 6.06
N SER A 134 16.36 -12.97 4.77
CA SER A 134 15.25 -12.35 4.06
C SER A 134 15.11 -12.95 2.67
N ASP A 135 13.91 -12.92 2.12
CA ASP A 135 13.68 -13.08 0.68
C ASP A 135 13.85 -11.71 0.00
N LEU A 136 14.40 -11.71 -1.21
CA LEU A 136 14.52 -10.51 -2.04
C LEU A 136 13.28 -10.42 -2.93
N ILE A 137 12.58 -9.28 -2.90
CA ILE A 137 11.52 -8.99 -3.84
C ILE A 137 11.97 -7.89 -4.79
N LEU A 138 11.73 -8.10 -6.07
CA LEU A 138 11.80 -7.06 -7.11
C LEU A 138 10.43 -6.91 -7.74
N PHE A 139 9.97 -5.67 -7.91
CA PHE A 139 8.68 -5.42 -8.54
C PHE A 139 8.66 -4.14 -9.37
N VAL A 140 7.75 -4.09 -10.34
CA VAL A 140 7.45 -2.90 -11.13
C VAL A 140 6.13 -2.32 -10.64
N ASN A 141 6.12 -1.03 -10.33
CA ASN A 141 4.92 -0.25 -10.08
C ASN A 141 5.08 1.14 -10.73
N ASN A 142 4.07 1.61 -11.47
CA ASN A 142 4.06 2.93 -12.10
C ASN A 142 5.34 3.20 -12.92
N GLN A 143 5.73 2.24 -13.77
CA GLN A 143 6.94 2.28 -14.61
C GLN A 143 8.28 2.36 -13.86
N LYS A 144 8.27 2.19 -12.54
CA LYS A 144 9.46 2.20 -11.69
C LYS A 144 9.72 0.81 -11.16
N ILE A 145 11.00 0.48 -10.99
CA ILE A 145 11.43 -0.79 -10.41
C ILE A 145 11.81 -0.54 -8.97
N TYR A 146 11.38 -1.43 -8.10
CA TYR A 146 11.63 -1.38 -6.68
C TYR A 146 12.21 -2.70 -6.19
N MET A 147 12.95 -2.62 -5.09
CA MET A 147 13.50 -3.73 -4.34
C MET A 147 13.07 -3.64 -2.88
N ALA A 148 12.77 -4.77 -2.27
CA ALA A 148 12.62 -4.90 -0.83
C ALA A 148 13.24 -6.20 -0.34
N PHE A 149 13.84 -6.15 0.85
CA PHE A 149 14.23 -7.35 1.59
C PHE A 149 13.14 -7.68 2.60
N ILE A 150 12.49 -8.82 2.44
CA ILE A 150 11.40 -9.27 3.33
C ILE A 150 11.94 -10.32 4.29
N PRO A 151 12.00 -10.03 5.60
CA PRO A 151 12.42 -11.02 6.58
C PRO A 151 11.57 -12.29 6.51
N GLU A 152 12.16 -13.48 6.73
CA GLU A 152 11.41 -14.75 6.69
C GLU A 152 10.20 -14.78 7.64
N ALA A 153 10.30 -14.07 8.78
CA ALA A 153 9.22 -13.94 9.77
C ALA A 153 8.02 -13.12 9.27
N ARG A 154 8.12 -12.48 8.11
CA ARG A 154 7.14 -11.55 7.54
C ARG A 154 6.73 -11.92 6.10
N ARG A 155 6.85 -13.19 5.73
CA ARG A 155 6.54 -13.71 4.39
C ARG A 155 5.09 -13.48 3.94
N GLU A 156 4.16 -13.27 4.87
CA GLU A 156 2.78 -12.86 4.57
C GLU A 156 2.72 -11.55 3.77
N ASN A 157 3.71 -10.65 3.93
CA ASN A 157 3.78 -9.41 3.15
C ASN A 157 4.03 -9.66 1.66
N ILE A 158 4.66 -10.78 1.30
CA ILE A 158 4.84 -11.16 -0.11
C ILE A 158 3.48 -11.34 -0.79
N GLN A 159 2.56 -12.04 -0.12
CA GLN A 159 1.21 -12.25 -0.65
C GLN A 159 0.41 -10.96 -0.68
N TRP A 160 0.60 -10.09 0.32
CA TRP A 160 -0.04 -8.76 0.33
C TRP A 160 0.42 -7.91 -0.86
N ILE A 161 1.73 -7.82 -1.11
CA ILE A 161 2.30 -7.07 -2.25
C ILE A 161 1.75 -7.61 -3.57
N LYS A 162 1.67 -8.93 -3.72
CA LYS A 162 1.08 -9.56 -4.90
C LYS A 162 -0.37 -9.12 -5.11
N ASN A 163 -1.19 -9.18 -4.06
CA ASN A 163 -2.60 -8.77 -4.13
C ASN A 163 -2.73 -7.28 -4.43
N TYR A 164 -1.86 -6.44 -3.86
CA TYR A 164 -1.83 -5.00 -4.10
C TYR A 164 -1.58 -4.68 -5.57
N LEU A 165 -0.54 -5.26 -6.18
CA LEU A 165 -0.21 -5.04 -7.59
C LEU A 165 -1.33 -5.53 -8.53
N GLU A 166 -1.93 -6.68 -8.23
CA GLU A 166 -3.08 -7.20 -9.01
C GLU A 166 -4.33 -6.31 -8.91
N LEU A 167 -4.50 -5.56 -7.82
CA LEU A 167 -5.60 -4.61 -7.66
C LEU A 167 -5.34 -3.31 -8.43
N GLU A 168 -4.12 -2.78 -8.38
CA GLU A 168 -3.73 -1.59 -9.15
C GLU A 168 -3.86 -1.82 -10.67
N ASP A 169 -3.45 -2.99 -11.17
CA ASP A 169 -3.61 -3.35 -12.58
C ASP A 169 -5.09 -3.36 -13.03
N LYS A 170 -5.99 -3.83 -12.15
CA LYS A 170 -7.42 -3.86 -12.45
C LYS A 170 -8.03 -2.46 -12.46
N LEU A 171 -7.62 -1.60 -11.53
CA LEU A 171 -8.10 -0.22 -11.45
C LEU A 171 -7.65 0.59 -12.67
N THR A 172 -6.37 0.50 -13.02
CA THR A 172 -5.82 1.16 -14.22
C THR A 172 -6.48 0.68 -15.51
N ALA A 173 -6.78 -0.63 -15.64
CA ALA A 173 -7.51 -1.15 -16.78
C ALA A 173 -8.96 -0.60 -16.89
N ILE A 174 -9.64 -0.38 -15.77
CA ILE A 174 -11.02 0.15 -15.75
C ILE A 174 -11.05 1.62 -16.17
N ASP A 175 -10.08 2.43 -15.76
CA ASP A 175 -10.05 3.86 -16.08
C ASP A 175 -9.71 4.10 -17.57
N VAL A 176 -8.90 3.24 -18.18
CA VAL A 176 -8.65 3.27 -19.64
C VAL A 176 -9.93 3.01 -20.44
N VAL A 177 -10.80 2.10 -19.97
CA VAL A 177 -12.07 1.80 -20.66
C VAL A 177 -13.10 2.92 -20.51
N LYS A 178 -13.06 3.71 -19.43
CA LYS A 178 -13.95 4.86 -19.25
C LYS A 178 -13.51 6.10 -20.02
N ALA A 179 -12.25 6.17 -20.43
CA ALA A 179 -11.67 7.28 -21.18
C ALA A 179 -11.71 7.08 -22.71
N ALA A 180 -12.12 5.91 -23.19
CA ALA A 180 -12.29 5.56 -24.60
C ALA A 180 -13.76 5.62 -25.04
#